data_AF-A0A183MK39-F1
#
_entry.id   AF-A0A183MK39-F1
#
_cell.length_a   1.000
_cell.length_b   1.000
_cell.length_c   1.000
_cell.angle_alpha   90.00
_cell.angle_beta   90.00
_cell.angle_gamma   90.00
#
_symmetry.space_group_name_H-M   'P 1'
#
loop_
_entity.id
_entity.type
_entity.pdbx_description
1 polymer ?
#
loop_
_entity_poly.entity_id
_entity_poly.type
_entity_poly.pdbx_seq_one_letter_code
_entity_poly.pdbx_strand_id
1 'polypeptide(L)'
;MSKKKLKCEGDEELAIQNASMTNKSKSIQSVEAVQTVLQLCEVMLFDDSCNCLPLLFWNEEWIHIALTAFIPYSTVLSIVNCPVRYDRYRKGVVASPNSKTLIIISPDCAEANRLGQHSKHRTQSVDILKSGHTSFTVENADDRLLQSLPMGYKMAQPEVRNWKKSL
;
A
#
# COMPACT_ATOMS: atom_id res chain seq x y z
N MET A 1 0.80 -39.29 -78.97
CA MET A 1 2.01 -39.87 -78.33
C MET A 1 1.64 -40.26 -76.91
N SER A 2 1.29 -41.53 -76.68
CA SER A 2 2.09 -42.59 -76.03
C SER A 2 2.22 -42.50 -74.49
N LYS A 3 1.55 -43.49 -73.85
CA LYS A 3 1.96 -44.29 -72.66
C LYS A 3 1.77 -43.61 -71.28
N LYS A 4 1.32 -44.27 -70.20
CA LYS A 4 1.11 -45.70 -69.84
C LYS A 4 0.19 -45.81 -68.61
N LYS A 5 -0.32 -47.03 -68.36
CA LYS A 5 -1.32 -47.48 -67.37
C LYS A 5 -0.65 -48.30 -66.24
N LEU A 6 -1.41 -48.48 -65.14
CA LEU A 6 -1.44 -49.55 -64.09
C LEU A 6 -0.91 -49.17 -62.68
N LYS A 7 -1.40 -49.69 -61.53
CA LYS A 7 -2.65 -50.35 -61.04
C LYS A 7 -2.37 -50.92 -59.61
N CYS A 8 -3.43 -51.08 -58.78
CA CYS A 8 -3.60 -51.90 -57.54
C CYS A 8 -2.91 -51.38 -56.26
N GLU A 9 -3.36 -51.61 -55.02
CA GLU A 9 -4.39 -52.48 -54.40
C GLU A 9 -4.77 -51.87 -53.02
N GLY A 10 -5.84 -52.34 -52.39
CA GLY A 10 -6.17 -51.98 -51.00
C GLY A 10 -5.71 -53.05 -50.01
N ASP A 11 -5.60 -52.68 -48.73
CA ASP A 11 -5.60 -53.59 -47.58
C ASP A 11 -6.21 -52.87 -46.36
N GLU A 12 -7.14 -53.56 -45.69
CA GLU A 12 -7.73 -53.22 -44.41
C GLU A 12 -6.76 -53.64 -43.28
N GLU A 13 -6.46 -52.77 -42.29
CA GLU A 13 -6.13 -53.27 -40.95
C GLU A 13 -6.25 -52.21 -39.81
N LEU A 14 -7.15 -52.53 -38.87
CA LEU A 14 -7.16 -52.32 -37.40
C LEU A 14 -7.10 -50.92 -36.74
N ALA A 15 -8.22 -50.64 -36.03
CA ALA A 15 -8.36 -50.04 -34.68
C ALA A 15 -7.64 -48.71 -34.38
N ILE A 16 -8.35 -47.67 -33.92
CA ILE A 16 -8.73 -47.52 -32.51
C ILE A 16 -10.06 -46.78 -32.38
N GLN A 17 -10.93 -47.37 -31.56
CA GLN A 17 -12.20 -46.86 -31.10
C GLN A 17 -11.98 -45.67 -30.13
N ASN A 18 -12.77 -44.61 -30.24
CA ASN A 18 -13.89 -44.36 -29.32
C ASN A 18 -14.43 -42.93 -29.43
N ALA A 19 -15.66 -42.88 -29.95
CA ALA A 19 -16.81 -42.17 -29.39
C ALA A 19 -16.59 -40.75 -28.83
N SER A 20 -16.83 -39.78 -29.70
CA SER A 20 -17.58 -38.58 -29.35
C SER A 20 -19.00 -38.98 -28.95
N MET A 21 -19.38 -38.82 -27.67
CA MET A 21 -20.75 -38.47 -27.29
C MET A 21 -20.77 -37.65 -26.00
N THR A 22 -21.55 -36.59 -26.09
CA THR A 22 -21.89 -35.56 -25.11
C THR A 22 -22.37 -36.11 -23.78
N ASN A 23 -21.92 -35.52 -22.67
CA ASN A 23 -22.67 -35.52 -21.42
C ASN A 23 -22.75 -34.10 -20.85
N LYS A 24 -23.95 -33.53 -20.91
CA LYS A 24 -24.36 -32.41 -20.06
C LYS A 24 -24.40 -32.92 -18.63
N SER A 25 -23.53 -32.39 -17.79
CA SER A 25 -23.62 -32.55 -16.34
C SER A 25 -23.71 -31.16 -15.71
N LYS A 26 -24.92 -30.68 -15.45
CA LYS A 26 -25.12 -29.68 -14.39
C LYS A 26 -25.15 -30.44 -13.07
N SER A 27 -24.17 -30.20 -12.21
CA SER A 27 -24.35 -30.41 -10.77
C SER A 27 -23.27 -29.67 -9.96
N ILE A 28 -23.73 -28.65 -9.25
CA ILE A 28 -23.16 -28.09 -8.02
C ILE A 28 -21.79 -27.41 -8.19
N GLN A 29 -21.80 -26.17 -8.69
CA GLN A 29 -20.81 -25.20 -8.24
C GLN A 29 -21.14 -24.90 -6.78
N SER A 30 -20.39 -25.52 -5.88
CA SER A 30 -20.17 -24.94 -4.56
C SER A 30 -19.64 -23.54 -4.82
N VAL A 31 -20.49 -22.53 -4.62
CA VAL A 31 -20.03 -21.14 -4.48
C VAL A 31 -19.30 -21.12 -3.15
N GLU A 32 -18.08 -21.63 -3.15
CA GLU A 32 -17.13 -21.41 -2.09
C GLU A 32 -16.95 -19.90 -2.06
N ALA A 33 -17.48 -19.28 -1.01
CA ALA A 33 -17.24 -17.87 -0.75
C ALA A 33 -15.73 -17.73 -0.60
N VAL A 34 -15.04 -17.39 -1.69
CA VAL A 34 -13.63 -17.04 -1.66
C VAL A 34 -13.55 -15.79 -0.80
N GLN A 35 -13.24 -15.99 0.48
CA GLN A 35 -12.97 -14.92 1.42
C GLN A 35 -11.71 -14.23 0.91
N THR A 36 -11.88 -13.20 0.08
CA THR A 36 -10.76 -12.40 -0.40
C THR A 36 -10.18 -11.69 0.81
N VAL A 37 -8.96 -12.07 1.21
CA VAL A 37 -8.25 -11.37 2.27
C VAL A 37 -7.89 -9.99 1.75
N LEU A 38 -8.56 -8.96 2.26
CA LEU A 38 -8.22 -7.58 1.94
C LEU A 38 -6.87 -7.25 2.57
N GLN A 39 -5.90 -6.87 1.74
CA GLN A 39 -4.62 -6.34 2.19
C GLN A 39 -4.68 -4.81 2.20
N LEU A 40 -4.10 -4.22 3.24
CA LEU A 40 -3.96 -2.78 3.41
C LEU A 40 -2.49 -2.48 3.68
N CYS A 41 -1.91 -1.57 2.90
CA CYS A 41 -0.62 -0.96 3.20
C CYS A 41 -0.82 0.51 3.56
N GLU A 42 -0.29 0.91 4.71
CA GLU A 42 -0.31 2.29 5.18
C GLU A 42 1.11 2.87 5.04
N VAL A 43 1.24 3.89 4.20
CA VAL A 43 2.48 4.64 4.01
C VAL A 43 2.37 5.99 4.70
N MET A 44 3.34 6.30 5.56
CA MET A 44 3.34 7.54 6.33
C MET A 44 4.16 8.61 5.61
N LEU A 45 3.48 9.62 5.08
CA LEU A 45 4.09 10.76 4.40
C LEU A 45 4.42 11.87 5.40
N PHE A 46 5.41 12.69 5.10
CA PHE A 46 5.72 13.90 5.85
C PHE A 46 6.40 14.91 4.93
N ASP A 47 6.26 16.19 5.25
CA ASP A 47 6.96 17.31 4.63
C ASP A 47 7.32 18.35 5.72
N ASP A 48 7.68 19.56 5.29
CA ASP A 48 8.00 20.68 6.18
C ASP A 48 6.76 21.25 6.92
N SER A 49 5.56 21.00 6.40
CA SER A 49 4.30 21.56 6.87
C SER A 49 3.53 20.58 7.75
N CYS A 50 3.71 19.28 7.54
CA CYS A 50 3.01 18.20 8.20
C CYS A 50 3.97 17.06 8.53
N ASN A 51 4.06 16.73 9.82
CA ASN A 51 4.93 15.67 10.31
C ASN A 51 4.45 14.26 9.95
N CYS A 52 3.17 14.10 9.58
CA CYS A 52 2.56 12.81 9.32
C CYS A 52 1.22 12.93 8.58
N LEU A 53 1.15 12.35 7.38
CA LEU A 53 -0.08 12.13 6.63
C LEU A 53 -0.14 10.66 6.19
N PRO A 54 -1.12 9.86 6.68
CA PRO A 54 -1.30 8.49 6.23
C PRO A 54 -1.81 8.42 4.79
N LEU A 55 -1.19 7.58 3.97
CA LEU A 55 -1.59 7.21 2.61
C LEU A 55 -1.95 5.73 2.57
N LEU A 56 -3.22 5.40 2.29
CA LEU A 56 -3.73 4.03 2.36
C LEU A 56 -3.83 3.38 0.97
N PHE A 57 -3.07 2.31 0.74
CA PHE A 57 -3.18 1.48 -0.44
C PHE A 57 -3.99 0.21 -0.17
N TRP A 58 -5.07 0.05 -0.93
CA TRP A 58 -5.94 -1.12 -0.91
C TRP A 58 -5.75 -2.04 -2.10
N ASN A 59 -5.03 -1.57 -3.12
CA ASN A 59 -4.79 -2.28 -4.36
C ASN A 59 -3.41 -2.94 -4.32
N GLU A 60 -3.35 -4.21 -4.73
CA GLU A 60 -2.16 -5.05 -4.67
C GLU A 60 -0.97 -4.47 -5.45
N GLU A 61 -1.18 -3.87 -6.61
CA GLU A 61 -0.10 -3.24 -7.40
C GLU A 61 0.53 -2.06 -6.65
N TRP A 62 -0.31 -1.21 -6.05
CA TRP A 62 0.16 -0.09 -5.25
C TRP A 62 0.88 -0.55 -3.98
N ILE A 63 0.38 -1.59 -3.33
CA ILE A 63 1.03 -2.22 -2.17
C ILE A 63 2.40 -2.77 -2.59
N HIS A 64 2.47 -3.49 -3.70
CA HIS A 64 3.71 -4.04 -4.24
C HIS A 64 4.73 -2.95 -4.54
N ILE A 65 4.32 -1.88 -5.23
CA ILE A 65 5.18 -0.71 -5.52
C ILE A 65 5.66 -0.07 -4.23
N ALA A 66 4.78 0.14 -3.24
CA ALA A 66 5.17 0.74 -1.98
C ALA A 66 6.22 -0.08 -1.24
N LEU A 67 6.06 -1.41 -1.20
CA LEU A 67 6.99 -2.31 -0.50
C LEU A 67 8.34 -2.48 -1.23
N THR A 68 8.36 -2.35 -2.56
CA THR A 68 9.56 -2.62 -3.36
C THR A 68 10.33 -1.35 -3.73
N ALA A 69 9.65 -0.22 -3.92
CA ALA A 69 10.26 1.01 -4.43
C ALA A 69 10.40 2.12 -3.38
N PHE A 70 9.61 2.11 -2.30
CA PHE A 70 9.68 3.19 -1.31
C PHE A 70 10.71 2.88 -0.23
N ILE A 71 11.73 3.72 -0.17
CA ILE A 71 12.77 3.68 0.86
C ILE A 71 12.45 4.81 1.86
N PRO A 72 12.14 4.48 3.13
CA PRO A 72 11.84 5.47 4.15
C PRO A 72 12.93 6.55 4.25
N TYR A 73 12.51 7.80 4.42
CA TYR A 73 13.39 8.99 4.52
C TYR A 73 14.27 9.28 3.29
N SER A 74 14.17 8.49 2.22
CA SER A 74 14.95 8.65 0.99
C SER A 74 14.06 8.89 -0.23
N THR A 75 12.95 8.16 -0.36
CA THR A 75 12.06 8.29 -1.51
C THR A 75 11.13 9.49 -1.32
N VAL A 76 11.15 10.41 -2.29
CA VAL A 76 10.20 11.52 -2.36
C VAL A 76 9.10 11.16 -3.36
N LEU A 77 7.85 11.45 -3.02
CA LEU A 77 6.69 11.14 -3.87
C LEU A 77 6.01 12.44 -4.28
N SER A 78 5.72 12.59 -5.57
CA SER A 78 4.75 13.57 -6.05
C SER A 78 3.42 12.87 -6.30
N ILE A 79 2.41 13.22 -5.51
CA ILE A 79 1.09 12.58 -5.52
C ILE A 79 0.06 13.58 -6.05
N VAL A 80 -0.56 13.26 -7.17
CA VAL A 80 -1.49 14.15 -7.88
C VAL A 80 -2.87 13.51 -7.90
N ASN A 81 -3.92 14.32 -7.69
CA ASN A 81 -5.32 13.88 -7.67
C ASN A 81 -5.61 12.76 -6.65
N CYS A 82 -4.98 12.81 -5.48
CA CYS A 82 -5.29 11.91 -4.37
C CYS A 82 -6.36 12.51 -3.46
N PRO A 83 -7.52 11.84 -3.28
CA PRO A 83 -8.52 12.26 -2.30
C PRO A 83 -7.96 12.23 -0.88
N VAL A 84 -8.12 13.34 -0.15
CA VAL A 84 -7.87 13.43 1.28
C VAL A 84 -9.21 13.52 2.00
N ARG A 85 -9.41 12.68 3.02
CA ARG A 85 -10.67 12.57 3.77
C ARG A 85 -10.38 12.55 5.26
N TYR A 86 -11.36 12.96 6.06
CA TYR A 86 -11.30 12.78 7.50
C TYR A 86 -11.75 11.36 7.87
N ASP A 87 -10.83 10.56 8.42
CA ASP A 87 -11.11 9.28 9.04
C ASP A 87 -11.63 9.50 10.46
N ARG A 88 -12.90 9.16 10.68
CA ARG A 88 -13.56 9.30 12.00
C ARG A 88 -13.02 8.34 13.05
N TYR A 89 -12.58 7.15 12.65
CA TYR A 89 -12.04 6.16 13.58
C TYR A 89 -10.71 6.63 14.15
N ARG A 90 -9.85 7.14 13.26
CA ARG A 90 -8.54 7.71 13.65
C ARG A 90 -8.63 9.13 14.18
N LYS A 91 -9.77 9.80 14.01
CA LYS A 91 -9.98 11.22 14.30
C LYS A 91 -8.93 12.10 13.61
N GLY A 92 -8.65 11.84 12.34
CA GLY A 92 -7.58 12.50 11.60
C GLY A 92 -7.79 12.46 10.09
N VAL A 93 -6.91 13.12 9.34
CA VAL A 93 -6.95 13.10 7.88
C VAL A 93 -6.18 11.92 7.31
N VAL A 94 -6.66 11.38 6.21
CA VAL A 94 -6.06 10.26 5.48
C VAL A 94 -6.16 10.49 3.99
N ALA A 95 -5.09 10.21 3.28
CA ALA A 95 -5.05 10.17 1.83
C ALA A 95 -5.37 8.75 1.34
N SER A 96 -6.23 8.63 0.33
CA SER A 96 -6.65 7.33 -0.21
C SER A 96 -6.65 7.37 -1.74
N PRO A 97 -5.57 6.92 -2.38
CA PRO A 97 -5.43 6.86 -3.83
C PRO A 97 -6.58 6.10 -4.49
N ASN A 98 -6.99 6.57 -5.66
CA ASN A 98 -7.95 5.90 -6.52
C ASN A 98 -7.39 5.79 -7.94
N SER A 99 -8.20 5.29 -8.88
CA SER A 99 -7.79 5.13 -10.28
C SER A 99 -7.42 6.42 -11.02
N LYS A 100 -7.73 7.60 -10.46
CA LYS A 100 -7.34 8.91 -11.02
C LYS A 100 -6.08 9.48 -10.38
N THR A 101 -5.59 8.85 -9.31
CA THR A 101 -4.40 9.29 -8.59
C THR A 101 -3.15 8.91 -9.39
N LEU A 102 -2.27 9.87 -9.59
CA LEU A 102 -0.94 9.65 -10.18
C LEU A 102 0.10 9.79 -9.08
N ILE A 103 1.00 8.82 -8.97
CA ILE A 103 2.15 8.89 -8.06
C ILE A 103 3.41 8.81 -8.90
N ILE A 104 4.25 9.84 -8.78
CA ILE A 104 5.57 9.91 -9.40
C ILE A 104 6.59 9.67 -8.30
N ILE A 105 7.41 8.64 -8.48
CA ILE A 105 8.45 8.24 -7.53
C ILE A 105 9.72 8.99 -7.87
N SER A 106 10.29 9.69 -6.88
CA SER A 106 11.53 10.47 -7.01
C SER A 106 11.52 11.40 -8.23
N PRO A 107 10.54 12.33 -8.33
CA PRO A 107 10.48 13.25 -9.46
C PRO A 107 11.72 14.14 -9.51
N ASP A 108 12.21 14.42 -10.72
CA ASP A 108 13.35 15.32 -10.93
C ASP A 108 12.87 16.78 -10.95
N CYS A 109 12.72 17.36 -9.75
CA CYS A 109 12.35 18.75 -9.59
C CYS A 109 13.02 19.37 -8.35
N ALA A 110 13.11 20.71 -8.35
CA ALA A 110 13.73 21.45 -7.25
C ALA A 110 13.05 21.20 -5.89
N GLU A 111 11.73 21.02 -5.89
CA GLU A 111 10.96 20.72 -4.68
C GLU A 111 11.32 19.36 -4.09
N ALA A 112 11.44 18.33 -4.93
CA ALA A 112 11.83 17.00 -4.46
C ALA A 112 13.26 16.98 -3.93
N ASN A 113 14.17 17.71 -4.59
CA ASN A 113 15.54 17.90 -4.09
C ASN A 113 15.54 18.60 -2.72
N ARG A 114 14.71 19.63 -2.52
CA ARG A 114 14.58 20.32 -1.24
C ARG A 114 14.05 19.38 -0.14
N LEU A 115 12.98 18.63 -0.41
CA LEU A 115 12.42 17.67 0.54
C LEU A 115 13.40 16.55 0.89
N GLY A 116 14.18 16.07 -0.09
CA GLY A 116 15.23 15.08 0.15
C GLY A 116 16.37 15.59 1.05
N GLN A 117 16.64 16.90 1.07
CA GLN A 117 17.61 17.48 2.04
C GLN A 117 16.99 17.67 3.42
N HIS A 118 15.69 18.01 3.47
CA HIS A 118 14.93 18.11 4.72
C HIS A 118 14.87 16.76 5.44
N SER A 119 14.59 15.66 4.72
CA SER A 119 14.52 14.33 5.31
C SER A 119 15.85 13.89 5.94
N LYS A 120 16.98 14.18 5.29
CA LYS A 120 18.33 13.88 5.82
C LYS A 120 18.62 14.60 7.14
N HIS A 121 18.29 15.88 7.24
CA HIS A 121 18.46 16.63 8.50
C HIS A 121 17.58 16.06 9.61
N ARG A 122 16.33 15.68 9.29
CA ARG A 122 15.42 15.06 10.27
C ARG A 122 15.97 13.74 10.79
N THR A 123 16.47 12.85 9.92
CA THR A 123 17.09 11.59 10.33
C THR A 123 18.31 11.83 11.22
N GLN A 124 19.21 12.74 10.83
CA GLN A 124 20.38 13.08 11.63
C GLN A 124 20.02 13.64 13.02
N SER A 125 19.00 14.50 13.12
CA SER A 125 18.53 15.02 14.40
C SER A 125 17.98 13.92 15.32
N VAL A 126 17.29 12.93 14.74
CA VAL A 126 16.78 11.75 15.47
C VAL A 126 17.94 10.86 15.95
N ASP A 127 18.97 10.70 15.13
CA ASP A 127 20.16 9.92 15.49
C ASP A 127 20.96 10.59 16.62
N ILE A 128 21.10 11.93 16.59
CA ILE A 128 21.76 12.70 17.66
C ILE A 128 21.00 12.56 18.99
N LEU A 129 19.67 12.67 18.98
CA LEU A 129 18.84 12.49 20.17
C LEU A 129 18.91 11.06 20.73
N LYS A 130 19.01 10.05 19.86
CA LYS A 130 19.18 8.65 20.27
C LYS A 130 20.59 8.32 20.74
N SER A 131 21.60 9.04 20.26
CA SER A 131 23.00 8.78 20.56
C SER A 131 23.44 9.28 21.94
N GLY A 132 22.67 10.11 22.64
CA GLY A 132 22.98 10.55 24.01
C GLY A 132 24.28 11.36 24.19
N HIS A 133 24.99 11.68 23.11
CA HIS A 133 26.23 12.46 23.17
C HIS A 133 25.89 13.96 23.16
N THR A 134 25.64 14.52 24.33
CA THR A 134 25.63 15.96 24.57
C THR A 134 27.07 16.48 24.61
N SER A 135 27.72 16.63 23.46
CA SER A 135 28.93 17.45 23.38
C SER A 135 28.96 18.24 22.07
N PHE A 136 28.14 19.28 22.01
CA PHE A 136 28.46 20.46 21.23
C PHE A 136 27.89 21.67 21.98
N THR A 137 28.77 22.55 22.42
CA THR A 137 28.41 23.88 22.94
C THR A 137 27.90 24.71 21.77
N VAL A 138 26.58 24.83 21.64
CA VAL A 138 25.97 25.94 20.89
C VAL A 138 25.67 27.01 21.90
N GLU A 139 26.51 28.03 21.94
CA GLU A 139 26.05 29.33 22.42
C GLU A 139 24.94 29.78 21.46
N ASN A 140 23.76 30.06 22.04
CA ASN A 140 22.60 30.67 21.39
C ASN A 140 21.58 29.70 20.75
N ALA A 141 20.82 29.00 21.59
CA ALA A 141 19.49 28.52 21.24
C ALA A 141 18.50 28.94 22.34
N ASP A 142 17.41 29.58 21.92
CA ASP A 142 16.35 30.14 22.76
C ASP A 142 15.73 29.05 23.68
N ASP A 143 15.92 29.16 25.00
CA ASP A 143 15.47 28.21 26.03
C ASP A 143 13.94 27.98 26.08
N ARG A 144 13.18 28.71 25.25
CA ARG A 144 11.72 28.60 25.16
C ARG A 144 11.22 27.36 24.43
N LEU A 145 12.06 26.67 23.66
CA LEU A 145 11.65 25.44 22.94
C LEU A 145 11.86 24.15 23.75
N LEU A 146 12.40 24.24 24.96
CA LEU A 146 12.61 23.10 25.87
C LEU A 146 11.60 23.04 27.03
N GLN A 147 10.45 23.71 26.91
CA GLN A 147 9.36 23.48 27.87
C GLN A 147 8.67 22.14 27.56
N SER A 148 8.78 21.22 28.51
CA SER A 148 8.02 19.96 28.51
C SER A 148 6.53 20.30 28.48
N LEU A 149 5.79 19.71 27.54
CA LEU A 149 4.34 19.87 27.50
C LEU A 149 3.73 19.44 28.85
N PRO A 150 2.76 20.20 29.40
CA PRO A 150 2.13 19.85 30.67
C PRO A 150 1.56 18.43 30.61
N MET A 151 2.01 17.56 31.51
CA MET A 151 1.47 16.22 31.67
C MET A 151 0.07 16.35 32.27
N GLY A 152 -0.94 16.44 31.40
CA GLY A 152 -2.26 16.90 31.79
C GLY A 152 -3.40 16.37 30.94
N TYR A 153 -3.32 15.13 30.44
CA TYR A 153 -4.53 14.39 30.06
C TYR A 153 -4.66 13.18 31.00
N LYS A 154 -5.48 13.34 32.03
CA LYS A 154 -6.03 12.18 32.73
C LYS A 154 -6.79 11.37 31.69
N MET A 155 -6.46 10.10 31.52
CA MET A 155 -7.31 9.18 30.77
C MET A 155 -8.70 9.22 31.42
N ALA A 156 -9.70 9.72 30.70
CA ALA A 156 -11.09 9.53 31.12
C ALA A 156 -11.33 8.02 31.15
N GLN A 157 -11.71 7.49 32.32
CA GLN A 157 -12.04 6.08 32.44
C GLN A 157 -13.22 5.75 31.52
N PRO A 158 -13.25 4.59 30.87
CA PRO A 158 -14.38 4.21 30.03
C PRO A 158 -15.63 4.12 30.92
N GLU A 159 -16.64 4.96 30.63
CA GLU A 159 -17.94 4.85 31.28
C GLU A 159 -18.54 3.48 30.96
N VAL A 160 -18.64 2.64 31.98
CA VAL A 160 -19.35 1.36 31.90
C VAL A 160 -20.85 1.66 31.87
N ARG A 161 -21.44 1.74 30.68
CA ARG A 161 -22.89 1.83 30.53
C ARG A 161 -23.52 0.48 30.89
N ASN A 162 -23.95 0.36 32.15
CA ASN A 162 -24.82 -0.72 32.60
C ASN A 162 -26.19 -0.55 31.95
N TRP A 163 -26.48 -1.39 30.95
CA TRP A 163 -27.85 -1.53 30.49
C TRP A 163 -28.62 -2.35 31.53
N LYS A 164 -29.57 -1.74 32.23
CA LYS A 164 -30.61 -2.49 32.90
C LYS A 164 -31.70 -2.75 31.86
N LYS A 165 -31.94 -4.02 31.56
CA LYS A 165 -33.19 -4.50 30.98
C LYS A 165 -34.31 -4.03 31.89
N SER A 166 -35.15 -3.10 31.44
CA SER A 166 -36.49 -2.99 32.01
C SER A 166 -37.36 -4.01 31.31
N LEU A 167 -37.92 -4.90 32.13
CA LEU A 167 -39.15 -5.64 31.82
C LEU A 167 -40.29 -4.66 31.53
#